data_AF-A0A2G5HP15-F1
#
_entry.id   AF-A0A2G5HP15-F1
#
_cell.length_a   1.000
_cell.length_b   1.000
_cell.length_c   1.000
_cell.angle_alpha   90.00
_cell.angle_beta   90.00
_cell.angle_gamma   90.00
#
_symmetry.space_group_name_H-M   'P 1'
#
loop_
_entity.id
_entity.type
_entity.pdbx_description
1 polymer ?
#
loop_
_entity_poly.entity_id
_entity_poly.type
_entity_poly.pdbx_seq_one_letter_code
_entity_poly.pdbx_strand_id
1 'polypeptide(L)'
;MHVDCNSEQCILVFDYFQDTLLSLLKNNPSLSPDERPKIMRSVGEAVNQLHSRDWISSRTIFVNWTSDQEGNKVITKTVLGDFDIACKLKDGETRITPHAVGNVMWRSPEAQACMANKATDIYSLGLVYIHALGGGELLVVEDWKELIEAGYPPEQDIVTKHFCYFGPVPDTLYEQIRDEHWRKAFQSAAEAADAEVKERPEMRMEYWTQELGASTFDLLSQLTNLDPRARPNITDVLAHPYWKDSLPE
;
A
#
# COMPACT_ATOMS: atom_id res chain seq x y z
N MET A 1 19.50 -9.66 -0.69
CA MET A 1 20.13 -10.92 -0.23
C MET A 1 20.94 -10.60 1.02
N HIS A 2 21.01 -11.52 1.98
CA HIS A 2 21.92 -11.36 3.11
C HIS A 2 23.37 -11.30 2.60
N VAL A 3 24.22 -10.53 3.29
CA VAL A 3 25.65 -10.38 2.96
C VAL A 3 26.52 -11.39 3.71
N ASP A 4 26.00 -11.95 4.79
CA ASP A 4 26.60 -13.03 5.56
C ASP A 4 25.51 -13.83 6.30
N CYS A 5 25.82 -15.04 6.74
CA CYS A 5 24.90 -15.85 7.55
C CYS A 5 25.63 -16.82 8.48
N ASN A 6 25.01 -17.09 9.63
CA ASN A 6 25.35 -18.23 10.47
C ASN A 6 24.17 -19.20 10.49
N SER A 7 24.31 -20.32 9.78
CA SER A 7 23.25 -21.33 9.68
C SER A 7 23.03 -22.11 10.98
N GLU A 8 24.05 -22.26 11.83
CA GLU A 8 23.91 -22.99 13.10
C GLU A 8 23.07 -22.19 14.11
N GLN A 9 23.18 -20.87 14.07
CA GLN A 9 22.47 -19.95 14.97
C GLN A 9 21.24 -19.31 14.31
N CYS A 10 20.93 -19.65 13.06
CA CYS A 10 19.86 -19.03 12.27
C CYS A 10 19.98 -17.50 12.17
N ILE A 11 21.20 -16.97 12.01
CA ILE A 11 21.48 -15.54 11.89
C ILE A 11 21.67 -15.18 10.42
N LEU A 12 21.00 -14.13 9.98
CA LEU A 12 21.20 -13.50 8.66
C LEU A 12 21.72 -12.08 8.88
N VAL A 13 22.79 -11.71 8.18
CA VAL A 13 23.37 -10.37 8.21
C VAL A 13 23.00 -9.65 6.92
N PHE A 14 22.50 -8.42 7.02
CA PHE A 14 22.09 -7.61 5.89
C PHE A 14 22.85 -6.28 5.84
N ASP A 15 22.87 -5.65 4.67
CA ASP A 15 23.24 -4.24 4.55
C ASP A 15 22.38 -3.41 5.51
N TYR A 16 23.02 -2.49 6.23
CA TYR A 16 22.30 -1.55 7.08
C TYR A 16 21.57 -0.50 6.24
N PHE A 17 20.34 -0.20 6.63
CA PHE A 17 19.54 0.91 6.09
C PHE A 17 19.24 1.93 7.18
N GLN A 18 19.41 3.21 6.86
CA GLN A 18 19.27 4.32 7.79
C GLN A 18 17.82 4.52 8.26
N ASP A 19 16.85 4.28 7.39
CA ASP A 19 15.43 4.51 7.66
C ASP A 19 14.54 3.43 7.03
N THR A 20 13.30 3.34 7.55
CA THR A 20 12.17 2.78 6.80
C THR A 20 11.42 3.90 6.08
N LEU A 21 10.62 3.60 5.06
CA LEU A 21 9.80 4.63 4.38
C LEU A 21 8.91 5.39 5.37
N LEU A 22 8.28 4.68 6.31
CA LEU A 22 7.41 5.28 7.33
C LEU A 22 8.21 6.25 8.22
N SER A 23 9.36 5.81 8.75
CA SER A 23 10.22 6.65 9.60
C SER A 23 10.78 7.85 8.84
N LEU A 24 11.19 7.65 7.58
CA LEU A 24 11.72 8.70 6.72
C LEU A 24 10.68 9.81 6.53
N LEU A 25 9.46 9.46 6.13
CA LEU A 25 8.42 10.45 5.84
C LEU A 25 7.90 11.13 7.12
N LYS A 26 7.76 10.38 8.22
CA LYS A 26 7.37 10.95 9.52
C LYS A 26 8.38 11.98 10.02
N ASN A 27 9.68 11.67 9.91
CA ASN A 27 10.74 12.53 10.44
C ASN A 27 11.15 13.64 9.44
N ASN A 28 10.70 13.56 8.18
CA ASN A 28 11.11 14.47 7.11
C ASN A 28 9.89 14.84 6.24
N PRO A 29 8.88 15.54 6.79
CA PRO A 29 7.68 15.92 6.05
C PRO A 29 8.01 16.80 4.84
N SER A 30 9.12 17.55 4.89
CA SER A 30 9.65 18.38 3.82
C SER A 30 10.58 17.63 2.84
N LEU A 31 10.59 16.29 2.83
CA LEU A 31 11.34 15.53 1.82
C LEU A 31 10.92 16.01 0.43
N SER A 32 11.93 16.34 -0.38
CA SER A 32 11.73 16.93 -1.71
C SER A 32 10.68 16.14 -2.52
N PRO A 33 9.73 16.83 -3.18
CA PRO A 33 8.79 16.20 -4.09
C PRO A 33 9.46 15.33 -5.15
N ASP A 34 10.68 15.67 -5.59
CA ASP A 34 11.41 14.95 -6.64
C ASP A 34 11.99 13.60 -6.16
N GLU A 35 12.12 13.42 -4.85
CA GLU A 35 12.65 12.18 -4.26
C GLU A 35 11.56 11.11 -4.06
N ARG A 36 10.30 11.53 -3.90
CA ARG A 36 9.17 10.62 -3.65
C ARG A 36 8.87 9.71 -4.85
N PRO A 37 8.83 10.22 -6.11
CA PRO A 37 8.71 9.38 -7.30
C PRO A 37 9.86 8.37 -7.45
N LYS A 38 11.09 8.71 -7.04
CA LYS A 38 12.23 7.77 -7.09
C LYS A 38 12.02 6.57 -6.17
N ILE A 39 11.52 6.83 -4.95
CA ILE A 39 11.12 5.77 -4.01
C ILE A 39 10.00 4.93 -4.61
N MET A 40 8.92 5.58 -5.06
CA MET A 40 7.75 4.91 -5.63
C MET A 40 8.14 4.00 -6.81
N ARG A 41 8.98 4.51 -7.72
CA ARG A 41 9.50 3.79 -8.88
C ARG A 41 10.31 2.56 -8.45
N SER A 42 11.27 2.76 -7.55
CA SER A 42 12.13 1.69 -7.04
C SER A 42 11.32 0.57 -6.37
N VAL A 43 10.29 0.94 -5.60
CA VAL A 43 9.37 -0.03 -4.99
C VAL A 43 8.58 -0.78 -6.06
N GLY A 44 8.04 -0.08 -7.06
CA GLY A 44 7.30 -0.72 -8.16
C GLY A 44 8.16 -1.70 -8.96
N GLU A 45 9.42 -1.34 -9.23
CA GLU A 45 10.38 -2.21 -9.92
C GLU A 45 10.74 -3.45 -9.07
N ALA A 46 10.88 -3.29 -7.75
CA ALA A 46 11.08 -4.41 -6.85
C ALA A 46 9.86 -5.35 -6.82
N VAL A 47 8.64 -4.81 -6.76
CA VAL A 47 7.40 -5.62 -6.88
C VAL A 47 7.36 -6.34 -8.23
N ASN A 48 7.76 -5.70 -9.32
CA ASN A 48 7.82 -6.33 -10.64
C ASN A 48 8.76 -7.53 -10.66
N GLN A 49 9.95 -7.40 -10.06
CA GLN A 49 10.90 -8.51 -9.94
C GLN A 49 10.30 -9.70 -9.16
N LEU A 50 9.54 -9.44 -8.10
CA LEU A 50 8.86 -10.49 -7.33
C LEU A 50 7.74 -11.14 -8.14
N HIS A 51 6.86 -10.33 -8.73
CA HIS A 51 5.71 -10.80 -9.51
C HIS A 51 6.14 -11.60 -10.74
N SER A 52 7.25 -11.25 -11.38
CA SER A 52 7.84 -11.99 -12.50
C SER A 52 8.32 -13.40 -12.14
N ARG A 53 8.48 -13.68 -10.84
CA ARG A 53 8.89 -14.97 -10.28
C ARG A 53 7.78 -15.64 -9.47
N ASP A 54 6.55 -15.16 -9.64
CA ASP A 54 5.35 -15.61 -8.92
C ASP A 54 5.39 -15.39 -7.41
N TRP A 55 6.16 -14.42 -6.92
CA TRP A 55 6.16 -14.06 -5.50
C TRP A 55 5.25 -12.88 -5.24
N ILE A 56 4.43 -12.98 -4.20
CA ILE A 56 3.74 -11.84 -3.58
C ILE A 56 4.43 -11.47 -2.26
N SER A 57 4.49 -10.18 -1.95
CA SER A 57 5.41 -9.63 -0.95
C SER A 57 4.72 -9.13 0.32
N SER A 58 5.36 -9.33 1.48
CA SER A 58 5.32 -8.37 2.59
C SER A 58 6.33 -7.26 2.39
N ARG A 59 6.03 -6.07 2.90
CA ARG A 59 6.43 -4.80 2.27
C ARG A 59 7.09 -3.83 3.25
N THR A 60 8.06 -4.29 4.04
CA THR A 60 8.89 -3.34 4.75
C THR A 60 9.83 -2.68 3.75
N ILE A 61 9.65 -1.36 3.54
CA ILE A 61 10.44 -0.57 2.60
C ILE A 61 11.58 0.10 3.38
N PHE A 62 12.81 -0.29 3.04
CA PHE A 62 14.02 0.26 3.63
C PHE A 62 14.66 1.28 2.67
N VAL A 63 15.18 2.36 3.24
CA VAL A 63 15.67 3.50 2.47
C VAL A 63 17.02 3.99 3.03
N ASN A 64 17.97 4.25 2.14
CA ASN A 64 19.19 5.00 2.43
C ASN A 64 19.17 6.33 1.69
N TRP A 65 19.82 7.32 2.30
CA TRP A 65 19.86 8.68 1.78
C TRP A 65 21.17 9.36 2.21
N THR A 66 21.59 10.32 1.40
CA THR A 66 22.67 11.27 1.74
C THR A 66 22.06 12.66 1.90
N SER A 67 22.85 13.62 2.39
CA SER A 67 22.51 15.04 2.28
C SER A 67 23.25 15.68 1.10
N ASP A 68 22.57 16.55 0.36
CA ASP A 68 23.21 17.43 -0.61
C ASP A 68 23.96 18.59 0.08
N GLN A 69 24.50 19.53 -0.70
CA GLN A 69 25.22 20.70 -0.19
C GLN A 69 24.34 21.66 0.62
N GLU A 70 23.03 21.63 0.40
CA GLU A 70 22.03 22.46 1.08
C GLU A 70 21.45 21.75 2.31
N GLY A 71 21.84 20.50 2.55
CA GLY A 71 21.37 19.66 3.66
C GLY A 71 20.09 18.88 3.35
N ASN A 72 19.56 18.96 2.12
CA ASN A 72 18.37 18.21 1.72
C ASN A 72 18.69 16.73 1.58
N LYS A 73 17.78 15.87 2.02
CA LYS A 73 17.92 14.42 1.84
C LYS A 73 17.75 14.02 0.38
N VAL A 74 18.72 13.29 -0.14
CA VAL A 74 18.73 12.70 -1.48
C VAL A 74 18.73 11.18 -1.34
N ILE A 75 17.76 10.51 -1.93
CA ILE A 75 17.59 9.06 -1.83
C ILE A 75 18.66 8.36 -2.66
N THR A 76 19.38 7.45 -2.03
CA THR A 76 20.48 6.71 -2.68
C THR A 76 20.13 5.25 -2.95
N LYS A 77 19.25 4.66 -2.13
CA LYS A 77 18.82 3.27 -2.30
C LYS A 77 17.46 3.05 -1.64
N THR A 78 16.59 2.33 -2.33
CA THR A 78 15.31 1.85 -1.80
C THR A 78 15.21 0.36 -2.06
N VAL A 79 14.86 -0.43 -1.04
CA VAL A 79 14.68 -1.88 -1.18
C VAL A 79 13.43 -2.36 -0.46
N LEU A 80 12.86 -3.44 -0.96
CA LEU A 80 11.91 -4.26 -0.22
C LEU A 80 12.68 -5.26 0.65
N GLY A 81 12.23 -5.44 1.88
CA GLY A 81 12.69 -6.49 2.77
C GLY A 81 11.54 -7.06 3.59
N ASP A 82 11.91 -7.88 4.56
CA ASP A 82 10.96 -8.55 5.47
C ASP A 82 9.98 -9.48 4.72
N PHE A 83 10.52 -10.54 4.13
CA PHE A 83 9.79 -11.51 3.30
C PHE A 83 9.26 -12.71 4.10
N ASP A 84 9.06 -12.56 5.41
CA ASP A 84 8.63 -13.61 6.34
C ASP A 84 7.27 -14.23 5.98
N ILE A 85 6.36 -13.42 5.44
CA ILE A 85 5.02 -13.81 5.00
C ILE A 85 4.87 -13.78 3.46
N ALA A 86 5.97 -13.65 2.73
CA ALA A 86 5.95 -13.74 1.27
C ALA A 86 5.52 -15.15 0.84
N CYS A 87 4.74 -15.25 -0.24
CA CYS A 87 4.32 -16.54 -0.75
C CYS A 87 4.35 -16.61 -2.27
N LYS A 88 4.54 -17.83 -2.78
CA LYS A 88 4.60 -18.08 -4.22
C LYS A 88 3.21 -18.41 -4.74
N LEU A 89 2.69 -17.59 -5.64
CA LEU A 89 1.38 -17.72 -6.28
C LEU A 89 1.48 -17.36 -7.76
N LYS A 90 1.07 -18.30 -8.61
CA LYS A 90 1.01 -18.07 -10.06
C LYS A 90 -0.11 -17.10 -10.42
N ASP A 91 -0.04 -16.56 -11.63
CA ASP A 91 -1.10 -15.70 -12.16
C ASP A 91 -2.47 -16.38 -12.09
N GLY A 92 -3.45 -15.64 -11.58
CA GLY A 92 -4.82 -16.13 -11.36
C GLY A 92 -5.03 -16.96 -10.09
N GLU A 93 -3.97 -17.36 -9.38
CA GLU A 93 -4.11 -18.04 -8.09
C GLU A 93 -4.53 -17.04 -6.99
N THR A 94 -5.32 -17.53 -6.05
CA THR A 94 -5.67 -16.81 -4.83
C THR A 94 -5.52 -17.74 -3.65
N ARG A 95 -4.71 -17.33 -2.67
CA ARG A 95 -4.55 -18.04 -1.42
C ARG A 95 -5.56 -17.51 -0.41
N ILE A 96 -6.23 -18.42 0.29
CA ILE A 96 -7.02 -18.10 1.48
C ILE A 96 -6.18 -18.49 2.69
N THR A 97 -5.90 -17.54 3.58
CA THR A 97 -5.11 -17.78 4.79
C THR A 97 -6.04 -18.01 6.00
N PRO A 98 -5.61 -18.72 7.05
CA PRO A 98 -6.43 -18.91 8.25
C PRO A 98 -6.75 -17.60 8.99
N HIS A 99 -5.83 -16.64 8.90
CA HIS A 99 -5.94 -15.29 9.44
C HIS A 99 -5.43 -14.31 8.39
N ALA A 100 -5.89 -13.07 8.44
CA ALA A 100 -5.39 -12.05 7.53
C ALA A 100 -3.90 -11.80 7.80
N VAL A 101 -3.15 -11.61 6.71
CA VAL A 101 -1.68 -11.58 6.72
C VAL A 101 -1.20 -10.18 6.41
N GLY A 102 -0.17 -9.73 7.13
CA GLY A 102 0.41 -8.40 6.98
C GLY A 102 -0.25 -7.33 7.84
N ASN A 103 0.31 -6.12 7.77
CA ASN A 103 -0.12 -4.99 8.59
C ASN A 103 -1.50 -4.48 8.13
N VAL A 104 -2.42 -4.32 9.09
CA VAL A 104 -3.82 -3.92 8.88
C VAL A 104 -3.98 -2.63 8.06
N MET A 105 -3.10 -1.64 8.25
CA MET A 105 -3.20 -0.34 7.57
C MET A 105 -2.91 -0.44 6.07
N TRP A 106 -2.17 -1.45 5.65
CA TRP A 106 -1.69 -1.59 4.27
C TRP A 106 -2.42 -2.68 3.49
N ARG A 107 -3.40 -3.35 4.10
CA ARG A 107 -4.17 -4.44 3.48
C ARG A 107 -5.25 -3.87 2.54
N SER A 108 -5.38 -4.50 1.38
CA SER A 108 -6.56 -4.31 0.52
C SER A 108 -7.83 -4.90 1.17
N PRO A 109 -9.05 -4.49 0.75
CA PRO A 109 -10.28 -5.03 1.32
C PRO A 109 -10.29 -6.57 1.32
N GLU A 110 -10.01 -7.22 0.20
CA GLU A 110 -9.98 -8.69 0.15
C GLU A 110 -8.85 -9.31 0.98
N ALA A 111 -7.73 -8.60 1.22
CA ALA A 111 -6.71 -9.04 2.17
C ALA A 111 -7.15 -8.90 3.64
N GLN A 112 -8.06 -7.97 3.95
CA GLN A 112 -8.74 -7.94 5.25
C GLN A 112 -9.56 -9.21 5.45
N ALA A 113 -10.19 -9.72 4.38
CA ALA A 113 -10.92 -10.98 4.34
C ALA A 113 -10.05 -12.23 4.08
N CYS A 114 -8.76 -12.19 4.45
CA CYS A 114 -7.82 -13.31 4.39
C CYS A 114 -7.50 -13.84 2.97
N MET A 115 -7.70 -13.03 1.92
CA MET A 115 -7.31 -13.38 0.55
C MET A 115 -5.93 -12.79 0.22
N ALA A 116 -5.11 -13.53 -0.52
CA ALA A 116 -3.81 -13.06 -0.99
C ALA A 116 -3.59 -13.45 -2.46
N ASN A 117 -3.22 -12.47 -3.29
CA ASN A 117 -2.90 -12.63 -4.71
C ASN A 117 -2.08 -11.42 -5.22
N LYS A 118 -1.73 -11.37 -6.50
CA LYS A 118 -0.97 -10.22 -7.04
C LYS A 118 -1.75 -8.90 -6.96
N ALA A 119 -3.08 -8.93 -7.01
CA ALA A 119 -3.90 -7.72 -6.93
C ALA A 119 -3.94 -7.11 -5.51
N THR A 120 -3.84 -7.92 -4.44
CA THR A 120 -3.70 -7.39 -3.07
C THR A 120 -2.41 -6.58 -2.96
N ASP A 121 -1.36 -7.07 -3.59
CA ASP A 121 -0.07 -6.41 -3.71
C ASP A 121 -0.18 -5.06 -4.46
N ILE A 122 -0.91 -4.99 -5.58
CA ILE A 122 -1.09 -3.74 -6.33
C ILE A 122 -1.83 -2.67 -5.50
N TYR A 123 -2.83 -3.08 -4.72
CA TYR A 123 -3.54 -2.14 -3.85
C TYR A 123 -2.67 -1.62 -2.71
N SER A 124 -1.95 -2.51 -2.02
CA SER A 124 -0.98 -2.09 -1.01
C SER A 124 0.09 -1.16 -1.60
N LEU A 125 0.43 -1.31 -2.89
CA LEU A 125 1.36 -0.40 -3.58
C LEU A 125 0.75 0.98 -3.75
N GLY A 126 -0.55 1.06 -4.09
CA GLY A 126 -1.30 2.30 -4.16
C GLY A 126 -1.31 3.05 -2.83
N LEU A 127 -1.53 2.34 -1.72
CA LEU A 127 -1.46 2.94 -0.38
C LEU A 127 -0.05 3.49 -0.07
N VAL A 128 1.00 2.73 -0.41
CA VAL A 128 2.39 3.21 -0.27
C VAL A 128 2.64 4.47 -1.09
N TYR A 129 2.10 4.55 -2.30
CA TYR A 129 2.24 5.72 -3.17
C TYR A 129 1.48 6.93 -2.60
N ILE A 130 0.26 6.74 -2.09
CA ILE A 130 -0.49 7.78 -1.38
C ILE A 130 0.33 8.30 -0.19
N HIS A 131 0.89 7.39 0.62
CA HIS A 131 1.73 7.79 1.75
C HIS A 131 2.98 8.56 1.31
N ALA A 132 3.68 8.06 0.29
CA ALA A 132 4.85 8.71 -0.29
C ALA A 132 4.53 10.11 -0.82
N LEU A 133 3.33 10.33 -1.36
CA LEU A 133 2.87 11.63 -1.86
C LEU A 133 2.26 12.54 -0.78
N GLY A 134 2.34 12.17 0.50
CA GLY A 134 1.92 13.01 1.62
C GLY A 134 0.58 12.64 2.24
N GLY A 135 -0.15 11.66 1.71
CA GLY A 135 -1.42 11.15 2.27
C GLY A 135 -1.25 10.27 3.51
N GLY A 136 -0.20 10.46 4.31
CA GLY A 136 0.08 9.63 5.48
C GLY A 136 -0.97 9.74 6.57
N GLU A 137 -1.49 10.94 6.83
CA GLU A 137 -2.53 11.17 7.83
C GLU A 137 -3.87 10.48 7.49
N LEU A 138 -4.09 10.15 6.20
CA LEU A 138 -5.26 9.40 5.75
C LEU A 138 -5.15 7.90 6.09
N LEU A 139 -3.93 7.36 6.14
CA LEU A 139 -3.68 5.91 6.14
C LEU A 139 -3.10 5.40 7.46
N VAL A 140 -2.30 6.21 8.14
CA VAL A 140 -1.58 5.80 9.35
C VAL A 140 -2.44 6.10 10.58
N VAL A 141 -2.79 5.05 11.31
CA VAL A 141 -3.47 5.17 12.60
C VAL A 141 -2.46 4.93 13.71
N GLU A 142 -2.14 5.99 14.46
CA GLU A 142 -1.13 5.93 15.53
C GLU A 142 -1.70 5.43 16.86
N ASP A 143 -2.99 5.67 17.14
CA ASP A 143 -3.63 5.27 18.40
C ASP A 143 -4.81 4.31 18.19
N TRP A 144 -4.51 3.02 18.23
CA TRP A 144 -5.52 1.96 18.18
C TRP A 144 -6.23 1.74 19.52
N LYS A 145 -5.71 2.30 20.60
CA LYS A 145 -6.13 1.93 21.95
C LYS A 145 -7.56 2.37 22.22
N GLU A 146 -7.92 3.59 21.84
CA GLU A 146 -9.27 4.13 22.01
C GLU A 146 -10.31 3.35 21.18
N LEU A 147 -9.97 2.97 19.96
CA LEU A 147 -10.84 2.17 19.08
C LEU A 147 -11.10 0.77 19.66
N ILE A 148 -10.04 0.12 20.14
CA ILE A 148 -10.14 -1.20 20.76
C ILE A 148 -10.95 -1.12 22.06
N GLU A 149 -10.73 -0.09 22.89
CA GLU A 149 -11.51 0.14 24.13
C GLU A 149 -12.99 0.40 23.85
N ALA A 150 -13.31 1.05 22.73
CA ALA A 150 -14.68 1.25 22.25
C ALA A 150 -15.30 0.01 21.55
N GLY A 151 -14.54 -1.09 21.42
CA GLY A 151 -15.01 -2.36 20.85
C GLY A 151 -14.98 -2.41 19.32
N TYR A 152 -14.29 -1.49 18.65
CA TYR A 152 -14.15 -1.46 17.19
C TYR A 152 -12.85 -2.17 16.76
N PRO A 153 -12.94 -3.27 15.97
CA PRO A 153 -11.77 -3.91 15.41
C PRO A 153 -11.04 -2.97 14.44
N PRO A 154 -9.69 -2.86 14.51
CA PRO A 154 -8.90 -2.06 13.58
C PRO A 154 -9.23 -2.32 12.10
N GLU A 155 -9.50 -3.57 11.74
CA GLU A 155 -9.87 -3.97 10.38
C GLU A 155 -11.14 -3.26 9.88
N GLN A 156 -12.14 -3.10 10.74
CA GLN A 156 -13.42 -2.49 10.36
C GLN A 156 -13.26 -0.99 10.11
N ASP A 157 -12.49 -0.31 10.95
CA ASP A 157 -12.17 1.12 10.77
C ASP A 157 -11.40 1.35 9.46
N ILE A 158 -10.33 0.57 9.21
CA ILE A 158 -9.54 0.69 7.98
C ILE A 158 -10.39 0.43 6.73
N VAL A 159 -11.21 -0.63 6.72
CA VAL A 159 -12.07 -0.93 5.56
C VAL A 159 -13.06 0.20 5.31
N THR A 160 -13.69 0.72 6.35
CA THR A 160 -14.65 1.83 6.23
C THR A 160 -13.97 3.08 5.68
N LYS A 161 -12.78 3.43 6.20
CA LYS A 161 -11.97 4.55 5.69
C LYS A 161 -11.61 4.37 4.21
N HIS A 162 -11.11 3.19 3.83
CA HIS A 162 -10.82 2.89 2.43
C HIS A 162 -12.07 3.03 1.54
N PHE A 163 -13.24 2.61 2.01
CA PHE A 163 -14.49 2.81 1.28
C PHE A 163 -14.92 4.29 1.22
N CYS A 164 -14.61 5.10 2.24
CA CYS A 164 -14.78 6.56 2.17
C CYS A 164 -13.85 7.19 1.12
N TYR A 165 -12.62 6.71 0.99
CA TYR A 165 -11.64 7.31 0.09
C TYR A 165 -11.79 6.86 -1.36
N PHE A 166 -12.07 5.57 -1.58
CA PHE A 166 -11.97 4.90 -2.88
C PHE A 166 -13.30 4.35 -3.39
N GLY A 167 -14.38 4.58 -2.66
CA GLY A 167 -15.73 4.21 -3.07
C GLY A 167 -16.23 5.05 -4.26
N PRO A 168 -17.38 4.68 -4.85
CA PRO A 168 -18.35 3.70 -4.33
C PRO A 168 -17.87 2.24 -4.41
N VAL A 169 -18.35 1.40 -3.50
CA VAL A 169 -17.96 -0.01 -3.43
C VAL A 169 -18.71 -0.81 -4.50
N PRO A 170 -18.02 -1.52 -5.42
CA PRO A 170 -18.68 -2.29 -6.46
C PRO A 170 -19.18 -3.64 -5.95
N ASP A 171 -20.31 -4.13 -6.49
CA ASP A 171 -20.85 -5.46 -6.16
C ASP A 171 -19.85 -6.59 -6.43
N THR A 172 -18.99 -6.41 -7.43
CA THR A 172 -17.95 -7.37 -7.80
C THR A 172 -16.94 -7.62 -6.68
N LEU A 173 -16.75 -6.69 -5.74
CA LEU A 173 -15.94 -6.95 -4.54
C LEU A 173 -16.61 -8.03 -3.67
N TYR A 174 -17.91 -7.88 -3.37
CA TYR A 174 -18.66 -8.81 -2.52
C TYR A 174 -18.73 -10.23 -3.10
N GLU A 175 -18.84 -10.33 -4.43
CA GLU A 175 -18.84 -11.62 -5.15
C GLU A 175 -17.52 -12.39 -4.97
N GLN A 176 -16.40 -11.67 -4.78
CA GLN A 176 -15.07 -12.27 -4.65
C GLN A 176 -14.75 -12.70 -3.22
N ILE A 177 -15.37 -12.05 -2.21
CA ILE A 177 -15.19 -12.43 -0.81
C ILE A 177 -15.86 -13.77 -0.54
N ARG A 178 -15.08 -14.75 -0.08
CA ARG A 178 -15.57 -16.12 0.18
C ARG A 178 -16.30 -16.27 1.52
N ASP A 179 -15.91 -15.47 2.51
CA ASP A 179 -16.47 -15.53 3.85
C ASP A 179 -17.73 -14.64 3.94
N GLU A 180 -18.85 -15.25 4.34
CA GLU A 180 -20.15 -14.57 4.42
C GLU A 180 -20.19 -13.49 5.51
N HIS A 181 -19.45 -13.65 6.61
CA HIS A 181 -19.37 -12.63 7.65
C HIS A 181 -18.61 -11.40 7.15
N TRP A 182 -17.50 -11.61 6.45
CA TRP A 182 -16.76 -10.53 5.79
C TRP A 182 -17.59 -9.83 4.72
N ARG A 183 -18.36 -10.57 3.92
CA ARG A 183 -19.27 -9.98 2.93
C ARG A 183 -20.27 -9.03 3.59
N LYS A 184 -20.95 -9.47 4.66
CA LYS A 184 -21.89 -8.64 5.41
C LYS A 184 -21.20 -7.44 6.07
N ALA A 185 -20.02 -7.65 6.66
CA ALA A 185 -19.24 -6.58 7.26
C ALA A 185 -18.86 -5.51 6.23
N PHE A 186 -18.50 -5.91 5.00
CA PHE A 186 -18.18 -4.96 3.93
C PHE A 186 -19.42 -4.22 3.42
N GLN A 187 -20.59 -4.87 3.38
CA GLN A 187 -21.84 -4.17 3.05
C GLN A 187 -22.17 -3.11 4.10
N SER A 188 -22.09 -3.45 5.40
CA SER A 188 -22.29 -2.49 6.47
C SER A 188 -21.25 -1.36 6.48
N ALA A 189 -19.98 -1.67 6.19
CA ALA A 189 -18.93 -0.66 6.06
C ALA A 189 -19.16 0.26 4.85
N ALA A 190 -19.67 -0.27 3.73
CA ALA A 190 -20.01 0.53 2.56
C ALA A 190 -21.19 1.47 2.84
N GLU A 191 -22.24 0.99 3.50
CA GLU A 191 -23.37 1.83 3.94
C GLU A 191 -22.91 2.97 4.87
N ALA A 192 -22.02 2.66 5.83
CA ALA A 192 -21.45 3.66 6.72
C ALA A 192 -20.58 4.68 5.95
N ALA A 193 -19.75 4.20 5.02
CA ALA A 193 -18.90 5.07 4.19
C ALA A 193 -19.72 5.99 3.28
N ASP A 194 -20.81 5.50 2.69
CA ASP A 194 -21.69 6.30 1.84
C ASP A 194 -22.46 7.36 2.65
N ALA A 195 -22.87 7.04 3.89
CA ALA A 195 -23.45 8.02 4.79
C ALA A 195 -22.44 9.09 5.20
N GLU A 196 -21.20 8.72 5.53
CA GLU A 196 -20.14 9.65 5.89
C GLU A 196 -19.79 10.58 4.73
N VAL A 197 -19.56 10.04 3.53
CA VAL A 197 -19.20 10.85 2.35
C VAL A 197 -20.34 11.75 1.89
N LYS A 198 -21.59 11.40 2.17
CA LYS A 198 -22.73 12.30 1.89
C LYS A 198 -22.62 13.59 2.71
N GLU A 199 -22.18 13.50 3.95
CA GLU A 199 -21.95 14.66 4.82
C GLU A 199 -20.58 15.32 4.57
N ARG A 200 -19.59 14.51 4.16
CA ARG A 200 -18.20 14.91 3.94
C ARG A 200 -17.66 14.44 2.58
N PRO A 201 -18.09 15.07 1.48
CA PRO A 201 -17.66 14.68 0.12
C PRO A 201 -16.14 14.73 -0.06
N GLU A 202 -15.46 15.62 0.67
CA GLU A 202 -14.01 15.84 0.59
C GLU A 202 -13.15 14.64 1.00
N MET A 203 -13.75 13.60 1.60
CA MET A 203 -13.05 12.35 1.90
C MET A 203 -12.68 11.58 0.62
N ARG A 204 -13.43 11.75 -0.46
CA ARG A 204 -13.19 11.02 -1.70
C ARG A 204 -11.87 11.44 -2.35
N MET A 205 -11.20 10.48 -3.00
CA MET A 205 -9.89 10.68 -3.62
C MET A 205 -9.84 11.87 -4.59
N GLU A 206 -10.93 12.13 -5.32
CA GLU A 206 -10.99 13.21 -6.30
C GLU A 206 -10.80 14.59 -5.67
N TYR A 207 -10.94 14.75 -4.34
CA TYR A 207 -10.77 16.02 -3.65
C TYR A 207 -9.33 16.25 -3.18
N TRP A 208 -8.74 15.30 -2.46
CA TRP A 208 -7.40 15.47 -1.88
C TRP A 208 -6.26 15.18 -2.86
N THR A 209 -6.55 14.71 -4.07
CA THR A 209 -5.56 14.55 -5.15
C THR A 209 -5.55 15.70 -6.16
N GLN A 210 -6.43 16.69 -6.05
CA GLN A 210 -6.58 17.76 -7.06
C GLN A 210 -5.27 18.52 -7.30
N GLU A 211 -4.52 18.79 -6.24
CA GLU A 211 -3.24 19.50 -6.30
C GLU A 211 -2.09 18.63 -6.83
N LEU A 212 -2.26 17.30 -6.87
CA LEU A 212 -1.25 16.35 -7.35
C LEU A 212 -1.31 16.14 -8.87
N GLY A 213 -2.37 16.60 -9.53
CA GLY A 213 -2.54 16.52 -10.98
C GLY A 213 -3.22 15.24 -11.49
N ALA A 214 -3.72 15.32 -12.73
CA ALA A 214 -4.57 14.30 -13.32
C ALA A 214 -3.87 12.93 -13.51
N SER A 215 -2.59 12.92 -13.90
CA SER A 215 -1.84 11.66 -14.07
C SER A 215 -1.58 10.94 -12.74
N THR A 216 -1.43 11.70 -11.64
CA THR A 216 -1.34 11.15 -10.29
C THR A 216 -2.66 10.53 -9.85
N PHE A 217 -3.78 11.25 -10.03
CA PHE A 217 -5.11 10.71 -9.73
C PHE A 217 -5.41 9.44 -10.54
N ASP A 218 -5.13 9.45 -11.84
CA ASP A 218 -5.34 8.29 -12.72
C ASP A 218 -4.54 7.06 -12.23
N LEU A 219 -3.25 7.24 -11.91
CA LEU A 219 -2.43 6.17 -11.37
C LEU A 219 -3.01 5.62 -10.05
N LEU A 220 -3.25 6.51 -9.08
CA LEU A 220 -3.67 6.10 -7.73
C LEU A 220 -5.05 5.41 -7.77
N SER A 221 -6.00 5.93 -8.55
CA SER A 221 -7.33 5.35 -8.71
C SER A 221 -7.32 3.95 -9.32
N GLN A 222 -6.39 3.67 -10.25
CA GLN A 222 -6.21 2.32 -10.80
C GLN A 222 -5.62 1.36 -9.76
N LEU A 223 -4.63 1.79 -8.97
CA LEU A 223 -3.99 0.93 -7.96
C LEU A 223 -4.94 0.64 -6.78
N THR A 224 -5.68 1.64 -6.30
CA THR A 224 -6.61 1.50 -5.16
C THR A 224 -8.04 1.17 -5.57
N ASN A 225 -8.24 0.67 -6.80
CA ASN A 225 -9.56 0.21 -7.25
C ASN A 225 -10.10 -0.87 -6.30
N LEU A 226 -11.34 -0.72 -5.84
CA LEU A 226 -11.94 -1.65 -4.88
C LEU A 226 -12.24 -3.02 -5.49
N ASP A 227 -12.37 -3.16 -6.81
CA ASP A 227 -12.42 -4.46 -7.48
C ASP A 227 -11.00 -4.98 -7.76
N PRO A 228 -10.57 -6.09 -7.14
CA PRO A 228 -9.24 -6.66 -7.37
C PRO A 228 -8.98 -7.03 -8.84
N ARG A 229 -10.02 -7.35 -9.61
CA ARG A 229 -9.91 -7.73 -11.03
C ARG A 229 -9.72 -6.52 -11.95
N ALA A 230 -10.10 -5.33 -11.50
CA ALA A 230 -9.95 -4.10 -12.24
C ALA A 230 -8.57 -3.44 -12.04
N ARG A 231 -7.77 -3.94 -11.10
CA ARG A 231 -6.42 -3.42 -10.85
C ARG A 231 -5.45 -3.84 -11.96
N PRO A 232 -4.55 -2.95 -12.38
CA PRO A 232 -3.53 -3.26 -13.37
C PRO A 232 -2.52 -4.29 -12.82
N ASN A 233 -1.80 -4.97 -13.71
CA ASN A 233 -0.60 -5.69 -13.29
C ASN A 233 0.56 -4.68 -13.10
N ILE A 234 1.62 -5.11 -12.41
CA ILE A 234 2.76 -4.22 -12.11
C ILE A 234 3.51 -3.70 -13.34
N THR A 235 3.48 -4.42 -14.47
CA THR A 235 4.11 -3.95 -15.71
C THR A 235 3.34 -2.75 -16.27
N ASP A 236 2.01 -2.78 -16.25
CA ASP A 236 1.15 -1.67 -16.66
C ASP A 236 1.36 -0.46 -15.73
N VAL A 237 1.45 -0.70 -14.41
CA VAL A 237 1.77 0.35 -13.43
C VAL A 237 3.10 1.03 -13.78
N LEU A 238 4.16 0.28 -14.10
CA LEU A 238 5.46 0.85 -14.45
C LEU A 238 5.50 1.49 -15.86
N ALA A 239 4.53 1.21 -16.72
CA ALA A 239 4.37 1.84 -18.02
C ALA A 239 3.50 3.11 -17.98
N HIS A 240 2.89 3.41 -16.83
CA HIS A 240 1.94 4.50 -16.68
C HIS A 240 2.52 5.88 -17.03
N PRO A 241 1.75 6.79 -17.68
CA PRO A 241 2.20 8.13 -18.05
C PRO A 241 2.79 8.97 -16.91
N TYR A 242 2.28 8.80 -15.68
CA TYR A 242 2.78 9.46 -14.46
C TYR A 242 4.31 9.50 -14.35
N TRP A 243 5.00 8.41 -14.74
CA TRP A 243 6.46 8.32 -14.61
C TRP A 243 7.23 9.25 -15.54
N LYS A 244 6.63 9.66 -16.67
CA LYS A 244 7.27 10.60 -17.61
C LYS A 244 7.26 12.02 -17.06
N ASP A 245 6.23 12.36 -16.29
CA ASP A 245 6.03 13.71 -15.74
C ASP A 245 6.75 13.90 -14.40
N SER A 246 7.01 12.79 -13.68
CA SER A 246 7.39 12.82 -12.25
C SER A 246 8.84 12.42 -11.98
N LEU A 247 9.59 11.92 -12.97
CA LEU A 247 11.00 11.58 -12.83
C LEU A 247 11.84 12.52 -13.71
N PRO A 248 12.93 13.10 -13.21
CA PRO A 248 13.86 13.85 -14.04
C PRO A 248 14.49 12.94 -15.10
N GLU A 249 14.66 13.45 -16.33
CA GLU A 249 15.36 12.77 -17.44
C GLU A 249 16.82 12.41 -17.12
#